data_AF-A0A368H8H2-F1
#
_entry.id   AF-A0A368H8H2-F1
#
_cell.length_a   1.000
_cell.length_b   1.000
_cell.length_c   1.000
_cell.angle_alpha   90.00
_cell.angle_beta   90.00
_cell.angle_gamma   90.00
#
_symmetry.space_group_name_H-M   'P 1'
#
loop_
_entity.id
_entity.type
_entity.pdbx_description
1 polymer ?
#
loop_
_entity_poly.entity_id
_entity_poly.type
_entity_poly.pdbx_seq_one_letter_code
_entity_poly.pdbx_strand_id
1 'polypeptide(L)'
;MLLLVLLTAAFIPTSTALICYENDAQGNMHEVKKDNWNYCVLIPENEESGAKMFGIGPNEESLVGYDETFKQSDSLYKVLSVCIYEKYELGKLSPSFGRAEFLFRCLCNYDRCNSHQTFQGYLNSVQRDNEP
;
A
#
# COMPACT_ATOMS: atom_id res chain seq x y z
N MET A 1 -31.40 -20.84 24.23
CA MET A 1 -31.36 -19.87 23.11
C MET A 1 -30.51 -18.63 23.41
N LEU A 2 -30.58 -18.03 24.61
CA LEU A 2 -29.79 -16.82 24.93
C LEU A 2 -28.26 -17.03 24.87
N LEU A 3 -27.77 -18.23 25.26
CA LEU A 3 -26.33 -18.54 25.24
C LEU A 3 -25.74 -18.67 23.82
N LEU A 4 -26.54 -19.07 22.84
CA LEU A 4 -26.08 -19.25 21.45
C LEU A 4 -25.84 -17.89 20.76
N VAL A 5 -26.63 -16.86 21.12
CA VAL A 5 -26.52 -15.50 20.56
C VAL A 5 -25.26 -14.77 21.07
N LEU A 6 -24.86 -15.03 22.32
CA LEU A 6 -23.63 -14.48 22.91
C LEU A 6 -22.36 -15.08 22.30
N LEU A 7 -22.38 -16.36 21.91
CA LEU A 7 -21.23 -17.03 21.27
C LEU A 7 -21.01 -16.58 19.81
N THR A 8 -22.04 -16.16 19.10
CA THR A 8 -21.90 -15.63 17.72
C THR A 8 -21.42 -14.18 17.66
N ALA A 9 -21.65 -13.40 18.71
CA ALA A 9 -21.20 -11.99 18.75
C ALA A 9 -19.68 -11.84 18.95
N ALA A 10 -18.99 -12.88 19.43
CA ALA A 10 -17.54 -12.87 19.68
C ALA A 10 -16.68 -13.08 18.42
N PHE A 11 -17.30 -13.41 17.27
CA PHE A 11 -16.62 -13.66 16.00
C PHE A 11 -16.91 -12.58 14.94
N ILE A 12 -17.16 -11.34 15.34
CA ILE A 12 -17.11 -10.24 14.37
C ILE A 12 -15.62 -9.97 14.13
N PRO A 13 -15.05 -10.33 12.95
CA PRO A 13 -13.71 -9.90 12.62
C PRO A 13 -13.73 -8.38 12.61
N THR A 14 -13.03 -7.76 13.57
CA THR A 14 -12.71 -6.35 13.47
C THR A 14 -11.66 -6.24 12.37
N SER A 15 -12.11 -6.18 11.10
CA SER A 15 -11.23 -5.76 10.02
C SER A 15 -10.80 -4.34 10.39
N THR A 16 -9.53 -4.16 10.76
CA THR A 16 -9.00 -2.82 10.96
C THR A 16 -8.85 -2.22 9.58
N ALA A 17 -9.84 -1.43 9.18
CA ALA A 17 -9.75 -0.66 7.95
C ALA A 17 -8.50 0.22 7.97
N LEU A 18 -7.65 0.03 6.98
CA LEU A 18 -6.42 0.79 6.77
C LEU A 18 -6.78 2.18 6.23
N ILE A 19 -6.13 3.21 6.78
CA ILE A 19 -6.22 4.59 6.29
C ILE A 19 -5.01 4.86 5.40
N CYS A 20 -5.24 5.23 4.15
CA CYS A 20 -4.19 5.62 3.21
C CYS A 20 -4.45 7.02 2.66
N TYR A 21 -3.40 7.68 2.18
CA TYR A 21 -3.58 8.85 1.32
C TYR A 21 -3.85 8.42 -0.12
N GLU A 22 -4.78 9.09 -0.78
CA GLU A 22 -5.02 8.98 -2.23
C GLU A 22 -4.90 10.35 -2.91
N ASN A 23 -4.46 10.36 -4.17
CA ASN A 23 -4.56 11.54 -5.03
C ASN A 23 -5.89 11.54 -5.79
N ASP A 24 -6.62 12.67 -5.77
CA ASP A 24 -7.78 12.87 -6.64
C ASP A 24 -7.36 13.14 -8.10
N ALA A 25 -8.35 13.30 -8.99
CA ALA A 25 -8.11 13.58 -10.41
C ALA A 25 -7.41 14.92 -10.67
N GLN A 26 -7.39 15.82 -9.68
CA GLN A 26 -6.72 17.12 -9.72
C GLN A 26 -5.34 17.07 -9.05
N GLY A 27 -4.94 15.91 -8.50
CA GLY A 27 -3.68 15.69 -7.81
C GLY A 27 -3.71 16.02 -6.32
N ASN A 28 -4.85 16.45 -5.75
CA ASN A 28 -4.92 16.76 -4.31
C ASN A 28 -4.95 15.49 -3.48
N MET A 29 -4.20 15.53 -2.39
CA MET A 29 -4.09 14.43 -1.44
C MET A 29 -5.25 14.45 -0.45
N HIS A 30 -5.88 13.30 -0.20
CA HIS A 30 -6.93 13.12 0.79
C HIS A 30 -6.80 11.78 1.51
N GLU A 31 -7.25 11.71 2.76
CA GLU A 31 -7.30 10.45 3.51
C GLU A 31 -8.51 9.62 3.09
N VAL A 32 -8.28 8.34 2.84
CA VAL A 32 -9.32 7.36 2.52
C VAL A 32 -9.15 6.17 3.44
N LYS A 33 -10.27 5.65 3.94
CA LYS A 33 -10.32 4.49 4.81
C LYS A 33 -11.16 3.40 4.14
N LYS A 34 -10.59 2.20 3.95
CA LYS A 34 -11.31 1.04 3.41
C LYS A 34 -10.96 -0.25 4.14
N ASP A 35 -11.98 -1.09 4.36
CA ASP A 35 -11.86 -2.35 5.11
C ASP A 35 -11.14 -3.46 4.35
N ASN A 36 -11.00 -3.32 3.03
CA ASN A 36 -10.41 -4.33 2.15
C ASN A 36 -8.96 -4.02 1.76
N TRP A 37 -8.35 -2.98 2.32
CA TRP A 37 -6.97 -2.63 2.03
C TRP A 37 -5.99 -3.26 3.01
N ASN A 38 -4.89 -3.73 2.45
CA ASN A 38 -3.78 -4.32 3.18
C ASN A 38 -2.56 -3.41 3.19
N TYR A 39 -2.40 -2.57 2.17
CA TYR A 39 -1.23 -1.71 2.00
C TYR A 39 -1.61 -0.33 1.49
N CYS A 40 -0.86 0.67 1.94
CA CYS A 40 -0.80 1.96 1.28
C CYS A 40 0.40 1.98 0.33
N VAL A 41 0.21 2.58 -0.84
CA VAL A 41 1.19 2.66 -1.91
C VAL A 41 1.64 4.10 -2.11
N LEU A 42 2.92 4.26 -2.40
CA LEU A 42 3.52 5.48 -2.94
C LEU A 42 4.25 5.15 -4.25
N ILE A 43 3.88 5.83 -5.31
CA ILE A 43 4.73 6.06 -6.48
C ILE A 43 5.33 7.45 -6.29
N PRO A 44 6.63 7.57 -5.99
CA PRO A 44 7.25 8.86 -5.73
C PRO A 44 7.17 9.80 -6.92
N GLU A 45 7.12 11.10 -6.66
CA GLU A 45 7.29 12.11 -7.71
C GLU A 45 8.66 11.99 -8.39
N ASN A 46 8.69 12.37 -9.67
CA ASN A 46 9.90 12.45 -10.47
C ASN A 46 9.83 13.68 -11.40
N GLU A 47 10.81 13.85 -12.27
CA GLU A 47 10.88 14.99 -13.19
C GLU A 47 9.69 15.07 -14.16
N GLU A 48 9.03 13.94 -14.43
CA GLU A 48 7.97 13.82 -15.44
C GLU A 48 6.55 13.78 -14.84
N SER A 49 6.42 13.46 -13.56
CA SER A 49 5.13 13.20 -12.93
C SER A 49 5.14 13.47 -11.42
N GLY A 50 4.04 14.03 -10.92
CA GLY A 50 3.80 14.14 -9.48
C GLY A 50 3.59 12.76 -8.83
N ALA A 51 3.72 12.73 -7.52
CA ALA A 51 3.53 11.50 -6.75
C ALA A 51 2.11 10.94 -6.91
N LYS A 52 2.01 9.61 -6.83
CA LYS A 52 0.72 8.92 -6.76
C LYS A 52 0.65 8.08 -5.49
N MET A 53 -0.42 8.28 -4.75
CA MET A 53 -0.71 7.61 -3.49
C MET A 53 -2.07 6.95 -3.62
N PHE A 54 -2.21 5.73 -3.11
CA PHE A 54 -3.47 4.99 -3.08
C PHE A 54 -3.38 3.81 -2.11
N GLY A 55 -4.52 3.24 -1.72
CA GLY A 55 -4.56 1.96 -1.01
C GLY A 55 -4.77 0.78 -1.96
N ILE A 56 -4.20 -0.38 -1.62
CA ILE A 56 -4.42 -1.64 -2.35
C ILE A 56 -4.90 -2.75 -1.43
N GLY A 57 -5.74 -3.62 -2.00
CA GLY A 57 -6.26 -4.82 -1.41
C GLY A 57 -6.24 -5.99 -2.41
N PRO A 58 -6.83 -7.15 -2.03
CA PRO A 58 -6.85 -8.34 -2.87
C PRO A 58 -7.77 -8.20 -4.11
N ASN A 59 -8.55 -7.12 -4.20
CA ASN A 59 -9.41 -6.85 -5.35
C ASN A 59 -8.68 -6.10 -6.47
N GLU A 60 -7.60 -5.39 -6.12
CA GLU A 60 -6.84 -4.53 -7.01
C GLU A 60 -5.65 -5.28 -7.64
N GLU A 61 -4.92 -6.07 -6.85
CA GLU A 61 -3.81 -6.89 -7.33
C GLU A 61 -3.54 -8.13 -6.45
N SER A 62 -2.71 -9.04 -6.94
CA SER A 62 -2.24 -10.19 -6.14
C SER A 62 -1.27 -9.72 -5.07
N LEU A 63 -1.63 -9.94 -3.80
CA LEU A 63 -0.84 -9.49 -2.65
C LEU A 63 0.22 -10.50 -2.16
N VAL A 64 0.28 -11.70 -2.76
CA VAL A 64 1.03 -12.85 -2.22
C VAL A 64 2.49 -12.51 -1.90
N GLY A 65 3.21 -11.86 -2.82
CA GLY A 65 4.61 -11.53 -2.60
C GLY A 65 4.83 -10.47 -1.51
N TYR A 66 3.89 -9.55 -1.35
CA TYR A 66 3.94 -8.52 -0.29
C TYR A 66 3.64 -9.16 1.05
N ASP A 67 2.57 -9.96 1.12
CA ASP A 67 2.16 -10.68 2.32
C ASP A 67 3.32 -11.53 2.84
N GLU A 68 3.97 -12.29 1.98
CA GLU A 68 5.13 -13.12 2.35
C GLU A 68 6.29 -12.29 2.88
N THR A 69 6.56 -11.11 2.30
CA THR A 69 7.64 -10.24 2.75
C THR A 69 7.34 -9.62 4.10
N PHE A 70 6.16 -9.03 4.29
CA PHE A 70 5.77 -8.40 5.56
C PHE A 70 5.64 -9.41 6.71
N LYS A 71 5.26 -10.67 6.42
CA LYS A 71 5.19 -11.77 7.39
C LYS A 71 6.56 -12.19 7.95
N GLN A 72 7.67 -11.74 7.37
CA GLN A 72 9.01 -12.01 7.93
C GLN A 72 9.31 -11.18 9.19
N SER A 73 8.44 -10.23 9.55
CA SER A 73 8.55 -9.46 10.79
C SER A 73 8.35 -10.36 12.02
N ASP A 74 9.14 -10.14 13.07
CA ASP A 74 9.06 -10.80 14.37
C ASP A 74 9.19 -9.81 15.54
N SER A 75 9.49 -10.30 16.74
CA SER A 75 9.63 -9.45 17.94
C SER A 75 10.88 -8.57 17.98
N LEU A 76 11.89 -8.88 17.15
CA LEU A 76 13.19 -8.20 17.11
C LEU A 76 13.38 -7.38 15.82
N TYR A 77 12.67 -7.72 14.75
CA TYR A 77 12.77 -7.10 13.44
C TYR A 77 11.40 -6.88 12.82
N LYS A 78 11.20 -5.75 12.15
CA LYS A 78 9.95 -5.44 11.45
C LYS A 78 10.23 -4.94 10.04
N VAL A 79 9.60 -5.55 9.05
CA VAL A 79 9.55 -5.01 7.68
C VAL A 79 8.60 -3.82 7.69
N LEU A 80 9.13 -2.62 7.46
CA LEU A 80 8.34 -1.38 7.47
C LEU A 80 7.83 -0.99 6.08
N SER A 81 8.57 -1.36 5.04
CA SER A 81 8.27 -1.00 3.66
C SER A 81 8.86 -2.00 2.69
N VAL A 82 8.17 -2.20 1.56
CA VAL A 82 8.66 -2.95 0.40
C VAL A 82 8.66 -2.01 -0.80
N CYS A 83 9.81 -1.77 -1.43
CA CYS A 83 9.91 -0.94 -2.63
C CYS A 83 10.37 -1.78 -3.82
N ILE A 84 9.72 -1.59 -4.97
CA ILE A 84 9.84 -2.46 -6.13
C ILE A 84 10.03 -1.60 -7.37
N TYR A 85 10.96 -2.03 -8.22
CA TYR A 85 11.14 -1.47 -9.54
C TYR A 85 10.71 -2.49 -10.59
N GLU A 86 9.58 -2.21 -11.24
CA GLU A 86 8.89 -3.10 -12.15
C GLU A 86 9.13 -2.68 -13.60
N LYS A 87 9.24 -3.68 -14.49
CA LYS A 87 9.29 -3.50 -15.93
C LYS A 87 8.04 -4.12 -16.55
N TYR A 88 7.28 -3.31 -17.27
CA TYR A 88 6.09 -3.71 -18.01
C TYR A 88 6.40 -3.80 -19.50
N GLU A 89 6.32 -5.00 -20.07
CA GLU A 89 6.49 -5.23 -21.51
C GLU A 89 5.16 -5.11 -22.24
N LEU A 90 4.59 -3.90 -22.27
CA LEU A 90 3.27 -3.63 -22.88
C LEU A 90 3.24 -3.93 -24.39
N GLY A 91 4.39 -3.91 -25.06
CA GLY A 91 4.52 -4.36 -26.45
C GLY A 91 4.07 -5.81 -26.70
N LYS A 92 4.03 -6.65 -25.66
CA LYS A 92 3.46 -8.02 -25.74
C LYS A 92 1.92 -8.03 -25.79
N LEU A 93 1.27 -6.96 -25.33
CA LEU A 93 -0.20 -6.80 -25.41
C LEU A 93 -0.62 -6.20 -26.74
N SER A 94 0.13 -5.24 -27.26
CA SER A 94 -0.07 -4.68 -28.60
C SER A 94 1.23 -4.07 -29.13
N PRO A 95 1.59 -4.27 -30.41
CA PRO A 95 2.71 -3.61 -31.05
C PRO A 95 2.67 -2.07 -30.96
N SER A 96 1.48 -1.49 -30.82
CA SER A 96 1.30 -0.04 -30.67
C SER A 96 1.88 0.54 -29.37
N PHE A 97 2.06 -0.29 -28.33
CA PHE A 97 2.64 0.16 -27.07
C PHE A 97 4.16 0.24 -27.09
N GLY A 98 4.81 -0.27 -28.15
CA GLY A 98 6.14 0.10 -28.66
C GLY A 98 7.38 -0.08 -27.76
N ARG A 99 7.31 0.29 -26.49
CA ARG A 99 8.42 0.34 -25.53
C ARG A 99 8.00 -0.30 -24.20
N ALA A 100 9.01 -0.70 -23.43
CA ALA A 100 8.79 -1.14 -22.06
C ALA A 100 8.54 0.09 -21.18
N GLU A 101 7.57 -0.03 -20.28
CA GLU A 101 7.30 0.96 -19.24
C GLU A 101 7.92 0.50 -17.93
N PHE A 102 8.30 1.46 -17.08
CA PHE A 102 8.92 1.17 -15.79
C PHE A 102 8.15 1.87 -14.68
N LEU A 103 8.04 1.21 -13.52
CA LEU A 103 7.37 1.76 -12.37
C LEU A 103 8.19 1.51 -11.12
N PHE A 104 8.45 2.56 -10.35
CA PHE A 104 8.98 2.44 -9.00
C PHE A 104 7.87 2.74 -8.01
N ARG A 105 7.54 1.79 -7.13
CA ARG A 105 6.56 1.98 -6.06
C ARG A 105 7.02 1.40 -4.74
N CYS A 106 6.59 2.01 -3.66
CA CYS A 106 6.77 1.54 -2.28
C CYS A 106 5.43 1.22 -1.64
N LEU A 107 5.42 0.20 -0.78
CA LEU A 107 4.26 -0.28 -0.04
C LEU A 107 4.56 -0.31 1.45
N CYS A 108 3.56 0.00 2.28
CA CYS A 108 3.60 -0.07 3.74
C CYS A 108 2.23 -0.48 4.29
N ASN A 109 2.18 -1.05 5.50
CA ASN A 109 0.99 -1.72 6.04
C ASN A 109 0.45 -1.12 7.35
N TYR A 110 0.56 0.20 7.51
CA TYR A 110 0.01 0.92 8.67
C TYR A 110 -0.59 2.25 8.24
N ASP A 111 -1.43 2.83 9.10
CA ASP A 111 -2.20 4.02 8.75
C ASP A 111 -1.30 5.18 8.32
N ARG A 112 -1.68 5.81 7.19
CA ARG A 112 -1.11 7.06 6.66
C ARG A 112 0.38 6.98 6.34
N CYS A 113 0.93 5.78 6.20
CA CYS A 113 2.35 5.55 5.97
C CYS A 113 2.86 6.10 4.61
N ASN A 114 1.96 6.35 3.66
CA ASN A 114 2.28 6.95 2.35
C ASN A 114 2.10 8.48 2.32
N SER A 115 2.32 9.18 3.43
CA SER A 115 2.03 10.62 3.60
C SER A 115 2.95 11.59 2.85
N HIS A 116 4.04 11.09 2.24
CA HIS A 116 5.06 11.93 1.62
C HIS A 116 5.16 11.62 0.13
N GLN A 117 5.38 12.67 -0.67
CA GLN A 117 5.38 12.57 -2.13
C GLN A 117 6.74 12.13 -2.72
N THR A 118 7.84 12.34 -1.99
CA THR A 118 9.18 11.95 -2.42
C THR A 118 9.60 10.63 -1.79
N PHE A 119 10.49 9.89 -2.46
CA PHE A 119 11.03 8.64 -1.92
C PHE A 119 11.80 8.87 -0.61
N GLN A 120 12.65 9.90 -0.55
CA GLN A 120 13.40 10.21 0.67
C GLN A 120 12.48 10.68 1.80
N GLY A 121 11.48 11.51 1.50
CA GLY A 121 10.49 11.94 2.47
C GLY A 121 9.71 10.75 3.04
N TYR A 122 9.31 9.83 2.18
CA TYR A 122 8.65 8.59 2.56
C TYR A 122 9.51 7.74 3.50
N LEU A 123 10.75 7.41 3.14
CA LEU A 123 11.62 6.62 4.01
C LEU A 123 11.85 7.27 5.38
N ASN A 124 12.09 8.59 5.39
CA ASN A 124 12.27 9.34 6.63
C ASN A 124 11.01 9.33 7.49
N SER A 125 9.82 9.45 6.87
CA SER A 125 8.55 9.37 7.59
C SER A 125 8.32 7.98 8.16
N VAL A 126 8.57 6.93 7.38
CA VAL A 126 8.39 5.54 7.80
C VAL A 126 9.29 5.21 8.99
N GLN A 127 10.54 5.67 8.96
CA GLN A 127 11.46 5.51 10.07
C GLN A 127 10.92 6.22 11.31
N ARG A 128 10.64 7.53 11.22
CA ARG A 128 10.18 8.35 12.34
C ARG A 128 8.90 7.80 12.97
N ASP A 129 7.96 7.35 12.16
CA ASP A 129 6.66 6.84 12.63
C ASP A 129 6.78 5.47 13.33
N ASN A 130 7.95 4.81 13.23
CA ASN A 130 8.26 3.54 13.89
C ASN A 130 9.43 3.64 14.90
N GLU A 131 9.89 4.86 15.21
CA GLU A 131 10.84 5.09 16.31
C GLU A 131 10.11 5.11 17.67
N PRO A 132 10.74 4.65 18.77
CA PRO A 132 10.14 4.61 20.11
C PRO A 132 9.84 5.98 20.74
#